data_AF-A0A259JH80-F1
#
_entry.id   AF-A0A259JH80-F1
#
_cell.length_a   1.000
_cell.length_b   1.000
_cell.length_c   1.000
_cell.angle_alpha   90.00
_cell.angle_beta   90.00
_cell.angle_gamma   90.00
#
_symmetry.space_group_name_H-M   'P 1'
#
loop_
_entity.id
_entity.type
_entity.pdbx_description
1 polymer ?
#
loop_
_entity_poly.entity_id
_entity_poly.type
_entity_poly.pdbx_seq_one_letter_code
_entity_poly.pdbx_strand_id
1 'polypeptide(L)' 'MNYLRTAILLAGLTALFMVVGFAIGGRGGMMIAFVVAAGMNLFSYWNADKLVLRMYGAREVDERSAPDLVLIV' A
#
# COMPACT_ATOMS: atom_id res chain seq x y z
N MET A 1 13.35 -7.25 11.48
CA MET A 1 12.85 -6.90 10.13
C MET A 1 14.02 -6.40 9.31
N ASN A 2 14.36 -7.05 8.20
CA ASN A 2 15.52 -6.64 7.40
C ASN A 2 15.14 -5.52 6.42
N TYR A 3 15.21 -4.26 6.88
CA TYR A 3 14.85 -3.06 6.10
C TYR A 3 15.51 -3.00 4.72
N LEU A 4 16.71 -3.57 4.59
CA LEU A 4 17.42 -3.65 3.32
C LEU A 4 16.63 -4.44 2.26
N ARG A 5 16.06 -5.59 2.65
CA ARG A 5 15.26 -6.43 1.74
C ARG A 5 14.01 -5.66 1.29
N THR A 6 13.34 -5.00 2.22
CA THR A 6 12.14 -4.21 1.93
C THR A 6 12.46 -3.03 1.00
N ALA A 7 13.56 -2.32 1.25
CA ALA A 7 14.00 -1.21 0.41
C ALA A 7 14.34 -1.67 -1.03
N ILE A 8 15.03 -2.79 -1.20
CA ILE A 8 15.35 -3.34 -2.53
C ILE A 8 14.07 -3.72 -3.28
N LEU A 9 13.12 -4.37 -2.60
CA LEU A 9 11.84 -4.76 -3.23
C LEU A 9 11.02 -3.54 -3.65
N LEU A 10 10.94 -2.51 -2.79
CA LEU A 10 10.27 -1.25 -3.10
C LEU A 10 10.94 -0.51 -4.27
N ALA A 11 12.27 -0.42 -4.27
CA ALA A 11 13.02 0.19 -5.36
C ALA A 11 12.83 -0.57 -6.68
N GLY A 12 12.89 -1.91 -6.65
CA GLY A 12 12.64 -2.77 -7.81
C GLY A 12 11.23 -2.61 -8.36
N LEU A 13 10.22 -2.58 -7.49
CA LEU A 13 8.83 -2.35 -7.89
C LEU A 13 8.65 -0.96 -8.52
N THR A 14 9.24 0.08 -7.92
CA THR A 14 9.17 1.45 -8.47
C THR A 14 9.87 1.54 -9.83
N ALA A 15 11.01 0.87 -9.98
CA ALA A 15 11.71 0.79 -11.27
C ALA A 15 10.86 0.09 -12.34
N LEU A 16 10.15 -0.99 -11.97
CA LEU A 16 9.23 -1.68 -12.89
C LEU A 16 8.13 -0.73 -13.40
N PHE A 17 7.51 0.04 -12.50
CA PHE A 17 6.50 1.04 -12.88
C PHE A 17 7.08 2.08 -13.84
N MET A 18 8.29 2.58 -13.58
CA MET A 18 8.95 3.53 -14.47
C MET A 18 9.27 2.92 -15.84
N VAL A 19 9.75 1.68 -15.90
CA VAL A 19 10.03 0.98 -17.18
C VAL A 19 8.76 0.82 -18.00
N VAL A 20 7.65 0.43 -17.36
CA VAL A 20 6.34 0.33 -18.03
C VAL A 20 5.86 1.69 -18.51
N GLY A 21 5.97 2.72 -17.66
CA GLY A 21 5.65 4.11 -18.04
C GLY A 21 6.50 4.60 -19.21
N PHE A 22 7.78 4.24 -19.25
CA PHE A 22 8.68 4.55 -20.37
C PHE A 22 8.24 3.86 -21.66
N ALA A 23 7.92 2.57 -21.59
CA ALA A 23 7.52 1.80 -22.76
C ALA A 23 6.23 2.36 -23.41
N ILE A 24 5.31 2.89 -22.60
CA ILE A 24 4.02 3.40 -23.09
C ILE A 24 4.12 4.86 -23.56
N GLY A 25 4.81 5.72 -22.80
CA GLY A 25 4.77 7.18 -22.99
C GLY A 25 6.13 7.88 -22.98
N GLY A 26 7.22 7.12 -23.12
CA GLY A 26 8.59 7.63 -23.05
C GLY A 26 8.87 8.33 -21.72
N ARG A 27 9.66 9.42 -21.77
CA ARG A 27 10.00 10.21 -20.56
C ARG A 27 8.78 10.79 -19.85
N GLY A 28 7.73 11.17 -20.58
CA GLY A 28 6.49 11.67 -19.98
C GLY A 28 5.75 10.58 -19.20
N GLY A 29 5.62 9.39 -19.79
CA GLY A 29 5.01 8.24 -19.13
C GLY A 29 5.78 7.77 -17.89
N MET A 30 7.11 7.84 -17.88
CA MET A 30 7.93 7.59 -16.67
C MET A 30 7.58 8.54 -15.52
N MET A 31 7.51 9.84 -15.79
CA MET A 31 7.22 10.84 -14.75
C MET A 31 5.82 10.65 -14.17
N ILE A 32 4.84 10.36 -15.03
CA ILE A 32 3.47 10.06 -14.59
C ILE A 32 3.46 8.79 -13.74
N ALA A 33 4.10 7.70 -14.22
CA ALA A 33 4.18 6.44 -13.49
C ALA A 33 4.86 6.60 -12.13
N PHE A 34 5.92 7.41 -12.05
CA PHE A 34 6.59 7.73 -10.79
C PHE A 34 5.69 8.50 -9.82
N VAL A 35 5.01 9.55 -10.28
CA VAL A 35 4.08 10.33 -9.44
C VAL A 35 2.94 9.45 -8.95
N VAL A 36 2.39 8.59 -9.80
CA VAL A 36 1.34 7.64 -9.42
C VAL A 36 1.86 6.64 -8.40
N ALA A 37 3.04 6.04 -8.61
CA ALA A 37 3.64 5.09 -7.68
C ALA A 37 3.93 5.73 -6.32
N ALA A 38 4.45 6.95 -6.30
CA ALA A 38 4.68 7.72 -5.07
C ALA A 38 3.35 8.04 -4.37
N GLY A 39 2.34 8.50 -5.12
CA GLY A 39 1.01 8.79 -4.59
C GLY A 39 0.34 7.55 -3.97
N MET A 40 0.43 6.40 -4.64
CA MET A 40 -0.03 5.11 -4.11
C MET A 40 0.70 4.72 -2.82
N ASN A 41 2.03 4.87 -2.78
CA ASN A 41 2.81 4.55 -1.58
C ASN A 41 2.41 5.44 -0.40
N LEU A 42 2.30 6.75 -0.61
CA LEU A 42 1.86 7.68 0.45
C LEU A 42 0.43 7.37 0.89
N PHE A 43 -0.50 7.21 -0.05
CA PHE A 43 -1.90 6.90 0.27
C PHE A 43 -2.00 5.60 1.07
N SER A 44 -1.28 4.57 0.64
CA SER A 44 -1.26 3.26 1.29
C SER A 44 -0.58 3.30 2.65
N TYR A 45 0.39 4.20 2.88
CA TYR A 45 1.00 4.39 4.19
C TYR A 45 0.02 5.03 5.19
N TRP A 46 -0.74 6.05 4.78
CA TRP A 46 -1.70 6.74 5.65
C TRP A 46 -3.04 6.01 5.85
N ASN A 47 -3.51 5.24 4.87
CA ASN A 47 -4.79 4.54 4.92
C ASN A 47 -4.61 3.01 5.07
N ALA A 48 -3.42 2.56 5.50
CA ALA A 48 -3.08 1.15 5.61
C ALA A 48 -4.09 0.39 6.49
N ASP A 49 -4.47 1.01 7.61
CA ASP A 49 -5.41 0.48 8.61
C ASP A 49 -6.78 0.17 8.01
N LYS A 50 -7.40 1.14 7.34
CA LYS A 50 -8.73 0.95 6.73
C LYS A 50 -8.65 0.03 5.53
N LEU A 51 -7.58 0.11 4.74
CA LEU A 51 -7.39 -0.73 3.56
C LEU A 51 -7.29 -2.20 3.97
N VAL A 52 -6.47 -2.51 4.98
CA VAL A 52 -6.26 -3.89 5.44
C VAL A 52 -7.55 -4.45 6.03
N LEU A 53 -8.28 -3.66 6.83
CA LEU A 53 -9.58 -4.06 7.38
C LEU A 53 -10.59 -4.38 6.27
N ARG A 54 -10.68 -3.54 5.24
CA ARG A 54 -11.57 -3.79 4.09
C ARG A 54 -11.15 -5.01 3.28
N MET A 55 -9.85 -5.25 3.11
CA MET A 55 -9.33 -6.44 2.41
C MET A 55 -9.70 -7.73 3.12
N TYR A 56 -9.68 -7.75 4.46
CA TYR A 56 -10.09 -8.91 5.25
C TYR A 56 -11.60 -8.98 5.49
N GLY A 57 -12.39 -8.06 4.92
CA GLY A 57 -13.84 -8.02 5.14
C GLY A 57 -14.21 -7.77 6.61
N ALA A 58 -13.35 -7.07 7.34
CA ALA A 58 -13.55 -6.79 8.75
C ALA A 58 -14.86 -6.03 8.97
N ARG A 59 -15.57 -6.42 10.03
CA ARG A 59 -16.77 -5.74 10.50
C ARG A 59 -16.48 -5.10 11.84
N GLU A 60 -17.06 -3.92 12.06
CA GLU A 60 -17.02 -3.27 13.35
C GLU A 60 -17.79 -4.13 14.36
N VAL A 61 -17.16 -4.40 15.50
CA VAL A 61 -17.71 -5.22 16.58
C VAL A 61 -17.87 -4.36 17.83
N ASP A 62 -19.05 -4.44 18.44
CA ASP A 62 -19.44 -3.88 19.74
C ASP A 62 -19.31 -4.96 20.84
N GLU A 63 -19.27 -4.55 22.10
CA GLU A 63 -19.28 -5.38 23.33
C GLU A 63 -20.38 -6.44 23.30
N ARG A 64 -21.52 -6.14 22.66
CA ARG A 64 -22.64 -7.10 22.50
C ARG A 64 -22.38 -8.18 21.45
N SER A 65 -21.56 -7.88 20.44
CA SER A 65 -21.32 -8.76 19.29
C SER A 65 -20.06 -9.61 19.42
N ALA A 66 -19.05 -9.14 20.16
CA ALA A 66 -17.85 -9.91 20.46
C ALA A 66 -17.23 -9.42 21.79
N PRO A 67 -17.86 -9.74 22.95
CA PRO A 67 -17.39 -9.28 24.26
C PRO A 67 -15.94 -9.69 24.54
N ASP A 68 -15.55 -10.89 24.12
CA ASP A 68 -14.20 -11.41 24.31
C ASP A 68 -13.13 -10.63 23.52
N LEU A 69 -13.49 -9.99 22.40
CA LEU A 69 -12.55 -9.18 21.60
C LEU A 69 -12.38 -7.77 22.18
N VAL A 70 -13.44 -7.20 22.74
CA VAL A 70 -13.40 -5.85 23.34
C VAL A 70 -12.69 -5.86 24.69
N LEU A 71 -12.76 -6.97 25.44
CA LEU A 71 -12.09 -7.13 26.75
C LEU A 71 -10.58 -7.43 26.69
N ILE A 72 -10.02 -7.66 25.49
CA ILE A 72 -8.58 -7.93 25.30
C ILE A 72 -7.74 -6.64 25.34
N VAL A 73 -8.37 -5.47 25.19
CA VAL A 73 -7.71 -4.15 25.18
C VAL A 73 -7.58 -3.60 26.61
#